data_AF-A0A9W4XEX9-F1
#
_entry.id   AF-A0A9W4XEX9-F1
#
_cell.length_a   1.000
_cell.length_b   1.000
_cell.length_c   1.000
_cell.angle_alpha   90.00
_cell.angle_beta   90.00
_cell.angle_gamma   90.00
#
_symmetry.space_group_name_H-M   'P 1'
#
loop_
_entity.id
_entity.type
_entity.pdbx_description
1 polymer ?
#
loop_
_entity_poly.entity_id
_entity_poly.type
_entity_poly.pdbx_seq_one_letter_code
_entity_poly.pdbx_strand_id
1 'polypeptide(L)'
;MVSPSGNVLWTRDPDVILQLQTHHSDFVEPTDMFVMLDIYGPTITASGGDEQFTYRKIASSFVNENTHNIVWTETVSQAKSMLRHRDYKGGVAPDVASNPNRFALHFPSKAFFNRPETWHNVLTKPPRHRLSYPEAISVDFKRNNTISITPRPVLNMLILFSCMCVR
;
A
#
# COMPACT_ATOMS: atom_id res chain seq x y z
N MET A 1 -5.31 -1.72 -27.82
CA MET A 1 -4.38 -0.69 -28.35
C MET A 1 -3.17 -1.42 -28.92
N VAL A 2 -2.72 -1.04 -30.11
CA VAL A 2 -1.54 -1.63 -30.77
C VAL A 2 -0.40 -0.63 -30.64
N SER A 3 0.72 -1.06 -30.07
CA SER A 3 1.93 -0.24 -29.98
C SER A 3 3.15 -1.07 -30.39
N PRO A 4 4.26 -0.45 -30.80
CA PRO A 4 5.50 -1.18 -31.10
C PRO A 4 6.04 -2.00 -29.92
N SER A 5 5.70 -1.63 -28.68
CA SER A 5 6.08 -2.37 -27.47
C SER A 5 5.15 -3.54 -27.15
N GLY A 6 4.01 -3.68 -27.83
CA GLY A 6 3.07 -4.77 -27.59
C GLY A 6 1.60 -4.39 -27.83
N ASN A 7 0.76 -5.42 -27.86
CA ASN A 7 -0.68 -5.31 -27.98
C ASN A 7 -1.34 -5.46 -26.61
N VAL A 8 -2.17 -4.50 -26.24
CA VAL A 8 -2.96 -4.55 -25.00
C VAL A 8 -4.44 -4.73 -25.37
N LEU A 9 -5.04 -5.81 -24.87
CA LEU A 9 -6.46 -6.11 -25.00
C LEU A 9 -7.15 -5.96 -23.63
N TRP A 10 -8.32 -5.34 -23.63
CA TRP A 10 -9.15 -5.18 -22.43
C TRP A 10 -10.43 -5.99 -22.61
N THR A 11 -10.75 -6.83 -21.63
CA THR A 11 -12.01 -7.58 -21.60
C THR A 11 -12.79 -7.24 -20.33
N ARG A 12 -14.12 -7.32 -20.40
CA ARG A 12 -15.03 -7.26 -19.25
C ARG A 12 -15.91 -8.51 -19.15
N ASP A 13 -15.67 -9.48 -20.01
CA ASP A 13 -16.44 -10.71 -20.07
C ASP A 13 -15.96 -11.68 -18.97
N PRO A 14 -16.83 -12.12 -18.05
CA PRO A 14 -16.44 -13.03 -16.97
C PRO A 14 -15.94 -14.38 -17.47
N ASP A 15 -16.47 -14.90 -18.59
CA ASP A 15 -16.06 -16.18 -19.14
C ASP A 15 -14.65 -16.10 -19.71
N VAL A 16 -14.32 -14.99 -20.38
CA VAL A 16 -12.97 -14.71 -20.86
C VAL A 16 -12.00 -14.55 -19.69
N ILE A 17 -12.40 -13.84 -18.62
CA ILE A 17 -11.56 -13.69 -17.43
C ILE A 17 -11.27 -15.05 -16.79
N LEU A 18 -12.29 -15.90 -16.65
CA LEU A 18 -12.13 -17.24 -16.09
C LEU A 18 -11.19 -18.09 -16.96
N GLN A 19 -11.34 -18.04 -18.28
CA GLN A 19 -10.46 -18.75 -19.21
C GLN A 19 -9.01 -18.27 -19.11
N LEU A 20 -8.78 -16.96 -18.98
CA LEU A 20 -7.43 -16.41 -18.77
C LEU A 20 -6.82 -16.89 -17.43
N GLN A 21 -7.63 -16.97 -16.38
CA GLN A 21 -7.18 -17.43 -15.07
C GLN A 21 -6.90 -18.94 -15.02
N THR A 22 -7.70 -19.77 -15.70
CA THR A 22 -7.43 -21.23 -15.76
C THR A 22 -6.18 -21.53 -16.57
N HIS A 23 -5.96 -20.79 -17.66
CA HIS A 23 -4.78 -20.90 -18.53
C HIS A 23 -3.63 -19.96 -18.12
N HIS A 24 -3.44 -19.71 -16.82
CA HIS A 24 -2.41 -18.79 -16.31
C HIS A 24 -0.97 -19.13 -16.74
N SER A 25 -0.67 -20.37 -17.13
CA SER A 25 0.63 -20.76 -17.70
C SER A 25 0.87 -20.14 -19.08
N ASP A 26 -0.19 -19.96 -19.85
CA ASP A 26 -0.16 -19.44 -21.22
C ASP A 26 -0.15 -17.90 -21.23
N PHE A 27 -0.62 -17.29 -20.14
CA PHE A 27 -0.73 -15.85 -19.94
C PHE A 27 0.09 -15.40 -18.72
N VAL A 28 1.39 -15.17 -18.94
CA VAL A 28 2.29 -14.67 -17.90
C VAL A 28 1.96 -13.21 -17.58
N GLU A 29 1.89 -12.88 -16.28
CA GLU A 29 1.67 -11.51 -15.81
C GLU A 29 2.84 -10.60 -16.25
N PRO A 30 2.56 -9.43 -16.87
CA PRO A 30 3.61 -8.54 -17.36
C PRO A 30 4.30 -7.81 -16.20
N THR A 31 5.33 -8.43 -15.63
CA THR A 31 6.12 -7.90 -14.50
C THR A 31 6.82 -6.58 -14.82
N ASP A 32 7.16 -6.34 -16.08
CA ASP A 32 7.84 -5.12 -16.53
C ASP A 32 7.03 -3.84 -16.25
N MET A 33 5.70 -3.94 -16.26
CA MET A 33 4.82 -2.81 -15.94
C MET A 33 4.81 -2.48 -14.44
N PHE A 34 5.19 -3.43 -13.60
CA PHE A 34 5.17 -3.32 -12.14
C PHE A 34 6.51 -2.95 -11.53
N VAL A 35 7.55 -2.73 -12.34
CA VAL A 35 8.89 -2.31 -11.88
C VAL A 35 8.84 -1.03 -11.03
N MET A 36 7.82 -0.18 -11.24
CA MET A 36 7.57 0.99 -10.39
C MET A 36 7.30 0.67 -8.92
N LEU A 37 6.84 -0.55 -8.62
CA LEU A 37 6.57 -0.99 -7.25
C LEU A 37 7.86 -1.44 -6.54
N ASP A 38 8.92 -1.74 -7.28
CA ASP A 38 10.20 -2.23 -6.74
C ASP A 38 11.15 -1.12 -6.28
N ILE A 39 10.63 0.09 -6.01
CA ILE A 39 11.43 1.23 -5.53
C ILE A 39 12.14 0.89 -4.22
N TYR A 40 11.47 0.14 -3.33
CA TYR A 40 11.98 -0.21 -2.01
C TYR A 40 12.50 -1.66 -1.92
N GLY A 41 12.62 -2.34 -3.06
CA GLY A 41 13.02 -3.75 -3.16
C GLY A 41 12.00 -4.60 -3.91
N PRO A 42 12.32 -5.85 -4.24
CA PRO A 42 11.44 -6.74 -4.99
C PRO A 42 10.09 -6.95 -4.28
N THR A 43 9.01 -6.81 -5.02
CA THR A 43 7.64 -6.99 -4.53
C THR A 43 7.01 -8.30 -5.04
N ILE A 44 5.99 -8.80 -4.33
CA ILE A 44 5.21 -9.98 -4.77
C ILE A 44 4.59 -9.75 -6.16
N THR A 45 4.27 -8.50 -6.50
CA THR A 45 3.59 -8.13 -7.75
C THR A 45 4.56 -7.97 -8.92
N ALA A 46 5.79 -7.51 -8.67
CA ALA A 46 6.78 -7.31 -9.73
C ALA A 46 7.75 -8.49 -9.91
N SER A 47 7.78 -9.44 -8.97
CA SER A 47 8.58 -10.67 -9.10
C SER A 47 7.96 -11.65 -10.09
N GLY A 48 8.78 -12.21 -10.99
CA GLY A 48 8.36 -13.18 -11.99
C GLY A 48 8.65 -14.63 -11.58
N GLY A 49 7.88 -15.58 -12.12
CA GLY A 49 8.15 -17.02 -12.02
C GLY A 49 8.26 -17.57 -10.59
N ASP A 50 9.29 -18.37 -10.34
CA ASP A 50 9.52 -19.09 -9.08
C ASP A 50 9.72 -18.17 -7.87
N GLU A 51 10.26 -16.97 -8.09
CA GLU A 51 10.45 -15.98 -7.03
C GLU A 51 9.09 -15.49 -6.50
N GLN A 52 8.14 -15.27 -7.40
CA GLN A 52 6.77 -14.87 -7.07
C GLN A 52 6.07 -15.93 -6.20
N PHE A 53 6.26 -17.21 -6.51
CA PHE A 53 5.72 -18.32 -5.70
C PHE A 53 6.36 -18.35 -4.32
N THR A 54 7.66 -18.09 -4.23
CA THR A 54 8.37 -18.04 -2.95
C THR A 54 7.84 -16.90 -2.08
N TYR A 55 7.70 -15.69 -2.62
CA TYR A 55 7.13 -14.58 -1.86
C TYR A 55 5.68 -14.81 -1.47
N ARG A 56 4.85 -15.37 -2.38
CA ARG A 56 3.46 -15.74 -2.05
C ARG A 56 3.38 -16.76 -0.93
N LYS A 57 4.26 -17.77 -0.92
CA LYS A 57 4.31 -18.79 0.14
C LYS A 57 4.65 -18.20 1.50
N ILE A 58 5.59 -17.24 1.54
CA ILE A 58 5.94 -16.53 2.77
C ILE A 58 4.75 -15.65 3.21
N ALA A 59 4.20 -14.85 2.30
CA ALA A 59 3.09 -13.95 2.59
C ALA A 59 1.81 -14.68 3.02
N SER A 60 1.49 -15.82 2.39
CA SER A 60 0.29 -16.61 2.72
C SER A 60 0.30 -17.12 4.15
N SER A 61 1.48 -17.32 4.75
CA SER A 61 1.59 -17.73 6.15
C SER A 61 1.03 -16.67 7.13
N PHE A 62 1.08 -15.40 6.76
CA PHE A 62 0.49 -14.30 7.52
C PHE A 62 -1.03 -14.22 7.34
N VAL A 63 -1.56 -14.71 6.22
CA VAL A 63 -3.00 -14.73 5.89
C VAL A 63 -3.64 -15.97 6.47
N ASN A 64 -3.65 -16.07 7.80
CA ASN A 64 -4.26 -17.17 8.54
C ASN A 64 -5.48 -16.69 9.35
N GLU A 65 -6.30 -17.61 9.85
CA GLU A 65 -7.55 -17.28 10.54
C GLU A 65 -7.34 -16.40 11.80
N ASN A 66 -6.24 -16.59 12.52
CA ASN A 66 -5.90 -15.76 13.67
C ASN A 66 -5.63 -14.30 13.26
N THR A 67 -4.86 -14.07 12.19
CA THR A 67 -4.64 -12.72 11.65
C THR A 67 -5.94 -12.08 11.20
N HIS A 68 -6.83 -12.83 10.53
CA HIS A 68 -8.14 -12.32 10.12
C HIS A 68 -8.99 -11.92 11.34
N ASN A 69 -8.95 -12.68 12.43
CA ASN A 69 -9.65 -12.35 13.66
C ASN A 69 -9.11 -11.03 14.27
N ILE A 70 -7.78 -10.86 14.32
CA ILE A 70 -7.15 -9.62 14.79
C ILE A 70 -7.56 -8.43 13.93
N VAL A 71 -7.50 -8.57 12.60
CA VAL A 71 -7.92 -7.53 11.66
C VAL A 71 -9.39 -7.19 11.85
N TRP A 72 -10.27 -8.19 11.97
CA TRP A 72 -11.71 -8.00 12.12
C TRP A 72 -12.06 -7.27 13.42
N THR A 73 -11.54 -7.75 14.55
CA THR A 73 -11.77 -7.15 15.87
C THR A 73 -11.29 -5.71 15.93
N GLU A 74 -10.13 -5.43 15.34
CA GLU A 74 -9.61 -4.07 15.26
C GLU A 74 -10.45 -3.17 14.34
N THR A 75 -10.84 -3.67 13.18
CA THR A 75 -11.68 -2.92 12.22
C THR A 75 -12.99 -2.50 12.87
N VAL A 76 -13.65 -3.40 13.62
CA VAL A 76 -14.88 -3.08 14.36
C VAL A 76 -14.62 -2.03 15.46
N SER A 77 -13.51 -2.14 16.19
CA SER A 77 -13.12 -1.19 17.24
C SER A 77 -12.86 0.22 16.67
N GLN A 78 -12.13 0.30 15.55
CA GLN A 78 -11.81 1.53 14.86
C GLN A 78 -13.05 2.17 14.23
N ALA A 79 -13.97 1.38 13.67
CA ALA A 79 -15.21 1.88 13.08
C ALA A 79 -16.11 2.51 14.14
N LYS A 80 -16.27 1.86 15.29
CA LYS A 80 -17.01 2.42 16.44
C LYS A 80 -16.38 3.73 16.94
N SER A 81 -15.05 3.79 16.97
CA SER A 81 -14.32 4.99 17.39
C SER A 81 -14.44 6.13 16.39
N MET A 82 -14.46 5.84 15.09
CA MET A 82 -14.72 6.80 14.02
C MET A 82 -16.12 7.42 14.15
N LEU A 83 -17.15 6.60 14.40
CA LEU A 83 -18.52 7.08 14.57
C LEU A 83 -18.65 7.99 15.79
N ARG A 84 -18.11 7.58 16.95
CA ARG A 84 -18.08 8.44 18.15
C ARG A 84 -17.36 9.76 17.92
N HIS A 85 -16.24 9.75 17.18
CA HIS A 85 -15.49 10.95 16.83
C HIS A 85 -16.28 11.89 15.91
N ARG A 86 -17.06 11.33 14.98
CA ARG A 86 -17.96 12.10 14.12
C ARG A 86 -19.09 12.75 14.93
N ASP A 87 -19.71 12.00 15.84
CA ASP A 87 -20.78 12.49 16.70
C ASP A 87 -20.26 13.59 17.64
N TYR A 88 -19.06 13.42 18.20
CA TYR A 88 -18.38 14.43 19.02
C TYR A 88 -18.16 15.77 18.26
N LYS A 89 -17.91 15.72 16.95
CA LYS A 89 -17.73 16.92 16.11
C LYS A 89 -19.04 17.51 15.57
N GLY A 90 -20.20 17.11 16.11
CA GLY A 90 -21.50 17.63 15.70
C GLY A 90 -22.04 17.01 14.40
N GLY A 91 -21.61 15.79 14.06
CA GLY A 91 -22.17 15.01 12.94
C GLY A 91 -21.67 15.42 11.54
N VAL A 92 -21.06 16.60 11.41
CA VAL A 92 -20.51 17.11 10.15
C VAL A 92 -19.06 16.63 10.00
N ALA A 93 -18.82 15.76 9.02
CA ALA A 93 -17.47 15.40 8.62
C ALA A 93 -16.88 16.57 7.81
N PRO A 94 -15.74 17.15 8.21
CA PRO A 94 -15.13 18.28 7.49
C PRO A 94 -14.61 17.87 6.10
N ASP A 95 -14.29 16.60 5.91
CA ASP A 95 -13.93 16.00 4.62
C ASP A 95 -14.47 14.55 4.57
N VAL A 96 -15.13 14.21 3.47
CA VAL A 96 -15.71 12.89 3.21
C VAL A 96 -14.62 11.84 3.06
N ALA A 97 -13.44 12.21 2.54
CA ALA A 97 -12.35 11.28 2.27
C ALA A 97 -11.37 11.12 3.45
N SER A 98 -11.15 12.16 4.25
CA SER A 98 -10.18 12.14 5.36
C SER A 98 -10.44 11.06 6.41
N ASN A 99 -11.70 10.91 6.85
CA ASN A 99 -12.04 9.93 7.89
C ASN A 99 -11.89 8.48 7.41
N PRO A 100 -12.42 8.08 6.23
CA PRO A 100 -12.19 6.74 5.67
C PRO A 100 -10.71 6.43 5.43
N ASN A 101 -9.93 7.39 4.93
CA ASN A 101 -8.50 7.19 4.67
C ASN A 101 -7.73 6.93 5.97
N ARG A 102 -8.05 7.68 7.04
CA ARG A 102 -7.45 7.47 8.36
C ARG A 102 -7.86 6.11 8.95
N PHE A 103 -9.14 5.75 8.81
CA PHE A 103 -9.65 4.44 9.22
C PHE A 103 -8.93 3.29 8.52
N ALA A 104 -8.76 3.38 7.19
CA ALA A 104 -8.09 2.38 6.37
C ALA A 104 -6.62 2.19 6.77
N LEU A 105 -5.99 3.21 7.35
CA LEU A 105 -4.63 3.11 7.87
C LEU A 105 -4.56 2.52 9.29
N HIS A 106 -5.50 2.84 10.16
CA HIS A 106 -5.41 2.45 11.58
C HIS A 106 -5.44 0.92 11.79
N PHE A 107 -6.31 0.21 11.08
CA PHE A 107 -6.44 -1.24 11.29
C PHE A 107 -5.20 -2.04 10.84
N PRO A 108 -4.55 -1.77 9.68
CA PRO A 108 -3.32 -2.47 9.32
C PRO A 108 -2.16 -2.08 10.24
N SER A 109 -2.12 -0.86 10.78
CA SER A 109 -1.09 -0.47 11.75
C SER A 109 -1.07 -1.36 12.99
N LYS A 110 -2.24 -1.74 13.50
CA LYS A 110 -2.32 -2.69 14.59
C LYS A 110 -2.12 -4.13 14.13
N ALA A 111 -2.73 -4.55 13.02
CA ALA A 111 -2.62 -5.93 12.55
C ALA A 111 -1.19 -6.34 12.17
N PHE A 112 -0.43 -5.45 11.50
CA PHE A 112 0.91 -5.75 11.02
C PHE A 112 2.03 -5.26 11.94
N PHE A 113 1.86 -4.08 12.55
CA PHE A 113 2.92 -3.45 13.34
C PHE A 113 2.64 -3.46 14.85
N ASN A 114 1.52 -4.06 15.28
CA ASN A 114 1.06 -4.06 16.66
C ASN A 114 1.03 -2.65 17.30
N ARG A 115 0.70 -1.63 16.49
CA ARG A 115 0.57 -0.24 16.92
C ARG A 115 -0.90 0.19 16.89
N PRO A 116 -1.59 0.24 18.04
CA PRO A 116 -2.95 0.76 18.10
C PRO A 116 -2.93 2.27 17.87
N GLU A 117 -3.56 2.71 16.79
CA GLU A 117 -3.77 4.12 16.51
C GLU A 117 -5.09 4.59 17.13
N THR A 118 -5.13 5.78 17.72
CA THR A 118 -6.35 6.35 18.30
C THR A 118 -6.85 7.54 17.50
N TRP A 119 -8.16 7.78 17.57
CA TRP A 119 -8.81 8.89 16.85
C TRP A 119 -8.54 10.27 17.47
N HIS A 120 -8.39 10.28 18.79
CA HIS A 120 -8.28 11.50 19.61
C HIS A 120 -6.84 11.99 19.80
N ASN A 121 -5.84 11.14 19.56
CA ASN A 121 -4.46 11.59 19.68
C ASN A 121 -4.12 12.52 18.51
N VAL A 122 -3.57 13.69 18.86
CA VAL A 122 -2.76 14.49 17.95
C VAL A 122 -1.67 13.56 17.46
N LEU A 123 -1.54 13.42 16.14
CA LEU A 123 -0.58 12.51 15.50
C LEU A 123 0.79 12.62 16.17
N THR A 124 1.12 11.63 17.01
CA THR A 124 2.29 11.73 17.89
C THR A 124 3.53 11.60 17.02
N LYS A 125 4.29 12.68 16.89
CA LYS A 125 5.56 12.66 16.15
C LYS A 125 6.60 11.99 17.04
N PRO A 126 7.21 10.87 16.61
CA PRO A 126 8.27 10.25 17.39
C PRO A 126 9.45 11.24 17.57
N PRO A 127 10.20 11.16 18.68
CA PRO A 127 11.40 11.97 18.85
C PRO A 127 12.33 11.80 17.63
N ARG A 128 12.92 12.90 17.14
CA ARG A 128 13.80 12.99 15.96
C ARG A 128 13.14 12.72 14.59
N HIS A 129 11.82 12.59 14.50
CA HIS A 129 11.12 12.39 13.21
C HIS A 129 10.39 13.67 12.77
N ARG A 130 10.45 13.98 11.46
CA ARG A 130 9.83 15.18 10.88
C ARG A 130 8.33 15.02 10.62
N LEU A 131 7.90 13.79 10.35
CA LEU A 131 6.53 13.43 10.00
C LEU A 131 5.99 12.42 11.01
N SER A 132 4.69 12.50 11.29
CA SER A 132 3.98 11.40 11.94
C SER A 132 3.83 10.21 10.99
N TYR A 133 3.55 9.03 11.55
CA TYR A 133 3.34 7.81 10.76
C TYR A 133 2.34 7.97 9.60
N PRO A 134 1.11 8.51 9.79
CA PRO A 134 0.18 8.71 8.67
C PRO A 134 0.63 9.76 7.67
N GLU A 135 1.33 10.81 8.13
CA GLU A 135 1.89 11.82 7.24
C GLU A 135 3.00 11.23 6.37
N ALA A 136 3.87 10.38 6.94
CA ALA A 136 4.93 9.71 6.21
C ALA A 136 4.37 8.83 5.09
N ILE A 137 3.37 8.01 5.40
CA ILE A 137 2.70 7.15 4.41
C ILE A 137 2.00 8.00 3.33
N SER A 138 1.29 9.06 3.72
CA SER A 138 0.63 9.95 2.76
C SER A 138 1.63 10.64 1.82
N VAL A 139 2.78 11.08 2.33
CA VAL A 139 3.83 11.70 1.53
C VAL A 139 4.47 10.71 0.58
N ASP A 140 4.70 9.48 1.03
CA ASP A 140 5.27 8.41 0.21
C ASP A 140 4.37 8.09 -0.99
N PHE A 141 3.09 7.80 -0.74
CA PHE A 141 2.12 7.55 -1.81
C PHE A 141 1.98 8.73 -2.80
N LYS A 142 2.00 9.97 -2.31
CA LYS A 142 1.92 11.17 -3.17
C LYS A 142 3.14 11.34 -4.07
N ARG A 143 4.32 10.89 -3.62
CA ARG A 143 5.58 11.04 -4.35
C ARG A 143 5.94 9.81 -5.18
N ASN A 144 5.26 8.69 -4.97
CA ASN A 144 5.56 7.42 -5.61
C ASN A 144 5.66 7.52 -7.15
N ASN A 145 4.71 8.21 -7.78
CA ASN A 145 4.74 8.38 -9.23
C ASN A 145 5.97 9.18 -9.70
N THR A 146 6.33 10.25 -8.98
CA THR A 146 7.52 11.05 -9.28
C THR A 146 8.81 10.26 -9.06
N ILE A 147 8.87 9.42 -8.03
CA ILE A 147 10.02 8.57 -7.75
C ILE A 147 10.17 7.52 -8.86
N SER A 148 9.07 6.88 -9.27
CA SER A 148 9.09 5.85 -10.32
C SER A 148 9.59 6.36 -11.68
N ILE A 149 9.25 7.60 -12.06
CA ILE A 149 9.65 8.15 -13.37
C ILE A 149 11.08 8.71 -13.36
N THR A 150 11.65 8.94 -12.17
CA THR A 150 12.98 9.53 -12.06
C THR A 150 14.05 8.46 -12.29
N PRO A 151 15.03 8.66 -13.20
CA PRO A 151 16.09 7.70 -13.41
C PRO A 151 16.87 7.41 -12.11
N ARG A 152 17.15 6.13 -11.83
CA ARG A 152 17.88 5.69 -10.62
C ARG A 152 19.19 6.47 -10.34
N PRO A 153 20.01 6.87 -11.33
CA PRO A 153 21.20 7.68 -11.07
C PRO A 153 20.91 9.03 -10.40
N VAL A 154 19.80 9.67 -10.78
CA VAL A 154 19.38 10.98 -10.24
C VAL A 154 18.86 10.83 -8.81
N LEU A 155 18.09 9.76 -8.54
CA LEU A 155 17.64 9.41 -7.19
C LEU A 155 18.80 9.16 -6.24
N ASN A 156 19.80 8.37 -6.67
CA ASN A 156 20.98 8.09 -5.85
C ASN A 156 21.81 9.36 -5.57
N MET A 157 21.89 10.28 -6.54
CA MET A 157 22.56 11.57 -6.35
C MET A 157 21.84 12.42 -5.30
N LEU A 158 20.50 12.52 -5.35
CA LEU A 158 19.68 13.27 -4.40
C LEU A 158 19.76 12.71 -2.96
N ILE A 159 19.79 11.39 -2.80
CA ILE A 159 19.92 10.74 -1.50
C ILE A 159 21.31 11.02 -0.90
N LEU A 160 22.37 10.96 -1.71
CA LEU A 160 23.72 11.32 -1.27
C LEU A 160 23.83 12.79 -0.83
N PHE A 161 23.16 13.71 -1.54
CA PHE A 161 23.11 15.13 -1.15
C PHE A 161 22.33 15.36 0.17
N SER A 162 21.24 14.64 0.42
CA SER A 162 20.52 14.72 1.71
C SER A 162 21.30 14.09 2.87
N CYS A 163 22.06 13.02 2.65
CA CYS A 163 22.97 12.46 3.66
C CYS A 163 24.16 13.39 3.95
N MET A 164 24.68 14.10 2.96
CA MET A 164 25.77 15.07 3.15
C MET A 164 25.34 16.35 3.88
N CYS A 165 24.05 16.69 3.91
CA CYS A 165 23.52 17.84 4.65
C CYS A 165 23.14 17.53 6.11
N VAL A 166 23.27 16.27 6.58
CA VAL A 166 23.10 15.89 8.00
C VAL A 166 24.46 15.58 8.61
N ARG A 167 25.37 16.55 8.58
CA ARG A 167 26.55 16.58 9.43
C ARG A 167 26.73 17.96 10.05
#